data_AF-A0A6V7QWK1-F1
#
_entry.id   AF-A0A6V7QWK1-F1
#
_cell.length_a   1.000
_cell.length_b   1.000
_cell.length_c   1.000
_cell.angle_alpha   90.00
_cell.angle_beta   90.00
_cell.angle_gamma   90.00
#
_symmetry.space_group_name_H-M   'P 1'
#
loop_
_entity.id
_entity.type
_entity.pdbx_description
1 polymer ?
#
loop_
_entity_poly.entity_id
_entity_poly.type
_entity_poly.pdbx_seq_one_letter_code
_entity_poly.pdbx_strand_id
1 'polypeptide(L)'
;MWASPSAASHGEPSDPMMKRFEEWMAQYGRVYNDNDEKMRRFQIFKNNVNHIETFNNHSENSYTLGINQFTDKTNNEFISQYTGVSLPLNIERELVESFDDVDISAVAQSIDWRDYGAVTSVRNQGSCGKKYRL
;
A
#
# COMPACT_ATOMS: atom_id res chain seq x y z
N MET A 1 -8.89 53.82 -32.14
CA MET A 1 -8.11 52.82 -31.39
C MET A 1 -8.79 52.66 -30.04
N TRP A 2 -9.52 51.57 -29.85
CA TRP A 2 -10.05 51.18 -28.55
C TRP A 2 -9.44 49.82 -28.24
N ALA A 3 -8.68 49.74 -27.14
CA ALA A 3 -8.23 48.47 -26.60
C ALA A 3 -9.36 47.94 -25.71
N SER A 4 -9.77 46.70 -25.93
CA SER A 4 -10.61 45.95 -24.99
C SER A 4 -9.83 44.78 -24.41
N PRO A 5 -10.14 44.37 -23.16
CA PRO A 5 -9.25 43.58 -22.35
C PRO A 5 -9.29 42.11 -22.74
N SER A 6 -8.14 41.46 -22.54
CA SER A 6 -7.94 40.03 -22.61
C SER A 6 -8.92 39.29 -21.69
N ALA A 7 -9.79 38.46 -22.26
CA ALA A 7 -10.54 37.47 -21.51
C ALA A 7 -9.61 36.27 -21.25
N ALA A 8 -9.05 36.22 -20.06
CA ALA A 8 -8.30 35.06 -19.59
C ALA A 8 -9.26 33.92 -19.20
N SER A 9 -8.89 32.72 -19.66
CA SER A 9 -9.02 31.44 -18.98
C SER A 9 -10.43 30.95 -18.65
N HIS A 10 -11.03 30.18 -19.56
CA HIS A 10 -11.98 29.12 -19.21
C HIS A 10 -11.56 27.82 -19.91
N GLY A 11 -10.99 26.90 -19.13
CA GLY A 11 -10.78 25.50 -19.53
C GLY A 11 -9.33 25.06 -19.61
N GLU A 12 -8.54 25.20 -18.53
CA GLU A 12 -7.43 24.27 -18.31
C GLU A 12 -8.03 22.85 -18.20
N PRO A 13 -7.53 21.85 -18.94
CA PRO A 13 -7.94 20.47 -18.75
C PRO A 13 -7.62 20.10 -17.30
N SER A 14 -8.61 19.62 -16.54
CA SER A 14 -8.36 19.04 -15.22
C SER A 14 -7.16 18.10 -15.32
N ASP A 15 -6.11 18.34 -14.52
CA ASP A 15 -4.87 17.53 -14.52
C ASP A 15 -5.25 16.03 -14.60
N PRO A 16 -4.82 15.29 -15.65
CA PRO A 16 -5.15 13.86 -15.79
C PRO A 16 -4.80 13.04 -14.54
N MET A 17 -3.79 13.46 -13.78
CA MET A 17 -3.44 12.84 -12.51
C MET A 17 -4.47 13.10 -11.42
N MET A 18 -5.08 14.30 -11.39
CA MET A 18 -6.17 14.61 -10.45
C MET A 18 -7.37 13.72 -10.70
N LYS A 19 -7.72 13.46 -11.97
CA LYS A 19 -8.78 12.51 -12.31
C LYS A 19 -8.49 11.09 -11.79
N ARG A 20 -7.26 10.59 -12.01
CA ARG A 20 -6.83 9.27 -11.47
C ARG A 20 -6.92 9.23 -9.94
N PHE A 21 -6.56 10.32 -9.27
CA PHE A 21 -6.66 10.43 -7.82
C PHE A 21 -8.12 10.37 -7.35
N GLU A 22 -9.04 11.06 -8.02
CA GLU A 22 -10.47 11.03 -7.65
C GLU A 22 -11.12 9.66 -7.90
N GLU A 23 -10.75 8.98 -8.99
CA GLU A 23 -11.16 7.59 -9.25
C GLU A 23 -10.63 6.63 -8.17
N TRP A 24 -9.36 6.79 -7.79
CA TRP A 24 -8.75 6.04 -6.70
C TRP A 24 -9.42 6.33 -5.35
N MET A 25 -9.76 7.59 -5.08
CA MET A 25 -10.49 7.96 -3.86
C MET A 25 -11.85 7.27 -3.80
N ALA A 26 -12.58 7.23 -4.92
CA ALA A 26 -13.86 6.53 -5.00
C ALA A 26 -13.69 5.01 -4.80
N GLN A 27 -12.68 4.41 -5.41
CA GLN A 27 -12.39 2.98 -5.29
C GLN A 27 -12.06 2.55 -3.85
N TYR A 28 -11.30 3.37 -3.12
CA TYR A 28 -10.85 3.06 -1.75
C TYR A 28 -11.64 3.78 -0.64
N GLY A 29 -12.74 4.45 -0.99
CA GLY A 29 -13.61 5.15 -0.05
C GLY A 29 -12.90 6.26 0.74
N ARG A 30 -12.03 7.03 0.07
CA ARG A 30 -11.23 8.09 0.71
C ARG A 30 -12.01 9.40 0.76
N VAL A 31 -12.06 9.98 1.95
CA VAL A 31 -12.63 11.30 2.22
C VAL A 31 -11.65 12.07 3.09
N TYR A 32 -11.41 13.33 2.75
CA TYR A 32 -10.50 14.23 3.48
C TYR A 32 -11.28 15.36 4.12
N ASN A 33 -10.75 15.90 5.23
CA ASN A 33 -11.44 16.89 6.05
C ASN A 33 -11.59 18.24 5.36
N ASP A 34 -10.59 18.61 4.56
CA ASP A 34 -10.52 19.89 3.86
C ASP A 34 -9.73 19.78 2.55
N ASN A 35 -9.76 20.87 1.77
CA ASN A 35 -9.09 20.94 0.47
C ASN A 35 -7.56 20.93 0.59
N ASP A 36 -7.00 21.43 1.70
CA ASP A 36 -5.55 21.49 1.90
C ASP A 36 -5.00 20.08 2.14
N GLU A 37 -5.68 19.27 2.96
CA GLU A 37 -5.36 17.87 3.15
C GLU A 37 -5.59 17.06 1.86
N LYS A 38 -6.70 17.31 1.13
CA LYS A 38 -6.91 16.66 -0.19
C LYS A 38 -5.75 16.97 -1.13
N MET A 39 -5.29 18.22 -1.19
CA MET A 39 -4.19 18.63 -2.05
C MET A 39 -2.86 18.01 -1.61
N ARG A 40 -2.58 17.96 -0.29
CA ARG A 40 -1.40 17.28 0.25
C ARG A 40 -1.39 15.80 -0.12
N ARG A 41 -2.53 15.12 0.06
CA ARG A 41 -2.71 13.70 -0.27
C ARG A 41 -2.57 13.44 -1.76
N PHE A 42 -3.09 14.34 -2.59
CA PHE A 42 -2.90 14.32 -4.04
C PHE A 42 -1.41 14.38 -4.42
N GLN A 43 -0.60 15.25 -3.81
CA GLN A 43 0.84 15.32 -4.10
C GLN A 43 1.56 14.01 -3.71
N ILE A 44 1.20 13.42 -2.56
CA ILE A 44 1.76 12.12 -2.15
C ILE A 44 1.35 11.02 -3.15
N PHE A 45 0.08 10.97 -3.53
CA PHE A 45 -0.44 10.03 -4.52
C PHE A 45 0.31 10.15 -5.85
N LYS A 46 0.45 11.37 -6.38
CA LYS A 46 1.19 11.64 -7.62
C LYS A 46 2.63 11.15 -7.56
N ASN A 47 3.33 11.44 -6.46
CA ASN A 47 4.70 10.97 -6.27
C ASN A 47 4.79 9.44 -6.21
N ASN A 48 3.87 8.79 -5.52
CA ASN A 48 3.83 7.33 -5.42
C ASN A 48 3.47 6.68 -6.76
N VAL A 49 2.55 7.24 -7.54
CA VAL A 49 2.23 6.76 -8.90
C VAL A 49 3.44 6.88 -9.81
N ASN A 50 4.14 8.01 -9.80
CA ASN A 50 5.36 8.17 -10.58
C ASN A 50 6.44 7.15 -10.17
N HIS A 51 6.57 6.87 -8.87
CA HIS A 51 7.50 5.85 -8.37
C HIS A 51 7.12 4.45 -8.86
N ILE A 52 5.83 4.09 -8.80
CA ILE A 52 5.31 2.81 -9.30
C ILE A 52 5.60 2.65 -10.80
N GLU A 53 5.28 3.67 -11.61
CA GLU A 53 5.49 3.65 -13.05
C GLU A 53 6.98 3.55 -13.39
N THR A 54 7.83 4.34 -12.73
CA THR A 54 9.29 4.28 -12.91
C THR A 54 9.83 2.90 -12.53
N PHE A 55 9.43 2.35 -11.38
CA PHE A 55 9.90 1.05 -10.90
C PHE A 55 9.50 -0.07 -11.87
N ASN A 56 8.24 -0.11 -12.30
CA ASN A 56 7.73 -1.16 -13.19
C ASN A 56 8.28 -1.07 -14.62
N ASN A 57 8.79 0.09 -15.04
CA ASN A 57 9.38 0.25 -16.37
C ASN A 57 10.78 -0.40 -16.47
N HIS A 58 11.39 -0.81 -15.35
CA HIS A 58 12.64 -1.56 -15.35
C HIS A 58 12.34 -3.06 -15.45
N SER A 59 12.78 -3.70 -16.55
CA SER A 59 12.48 -5.10 -16.87
C SER A 59 13.20 -6.14 -16.00
N GLU A 60 14.11 -5.73 -15.12
CA GLU A 60 14.93 -6.61 -14.28
C GLU A 60 14.32 -6.88 -12.90
N ASN A 61 13.20 -6.23 -12.56
CA ASN A 61 12.57 -6.40 -11.26
C ASN A 61 11.81 -7.74 -11.19
N SER A 62 12.06 -8.52 -10.14
CA SER A 62 11.35 -9.78 -9.87
C SER A 62 9.93 -9.58 -9.34
N TYR A 63 9.51 -8.34 -9.12
CA TYR A 63 8.18 -7.98 -8.64
C TYR A 63 7.73 -6.66 -9.27
N THR A 64 6.45 -6.35 -9.11
CA THR A 64 5.85 -5.10 -9.57
C THR A 64 5.22 -4.36 -8.40
N LEU A 65 5.15 -3.04 -8.54
CA LEU A 65 4.39 -2.18 -7.65
C LEU A 65 3.02 -1.87 -8.27
N GLY A 66 2.03 -1.62 -7.43
CA GLY A 66 0.68 -1.29 -7.87
C GLY A 66 0.06 -0.21 -7.02
N ILE A 67 -0.86 0.54 -7.62
CA ILE A 67 -1.74 1.45 -6.89
C ILE A 67 -2.59 0.61 -5.94
N ASN A 68 -2.62 0.98 -4.66
CA ASN A 68 -3.34 0.27 -3.61
C ASN A 68 -3.88 1.25 -2.56
N GLN A 69 -4.44 0.72 -1.48
CA GLN A 69 -5.04 1.53 -0.41
C GLN A 69 -4.04 2.45 0.32
N PHE A 70 -2.73 2.28 0.13
CA PHE A 70 -1.68 3.07 0.79
C PHE A 70 -1.05 4.12 -0.13
N THR A 71 -1.54 4.28 -1.36
CA THR A 71 -0.92 5.16 -2.37
C THR A 71 -0.95 6.65 -1.97
N ASP A 72 -1.79 7.10 -1.05
CA ASP A 72 -1.79 8.48 -0.50
C ASP A 72 -0.97 8.66 0.78
N LYS A 73 -0.19 7.64 1.18
CA LYS A 73 0.63 7.67 2.39
C LYS A 73 2.10 7.80 2.06
N THR A 74 2.80 8.54 2.92
CA THR A 74 4.25 8.51 2.98
C THR A 74 4.72 7.21 3.65
N ASN A 75 5.98 6.82 3.40
CA ASN A 75 6.57 5.64 4.02
C ASN A 75 6.53 5.71 5.57
N ASN A 76 6.78 6.88 6.15
CA ASN A 76 6.74 7.07 7.60
C ASN A 76 5.32 6.91 8.18
N GLU A 77 4.30 7.44 7.49
CA GLU A 77 2.90 7.22 7.87
C GLU A 77 2.51 5.74 7.75
N PHE A 78 2.96 5.06 6.70
CA PHE A 78 2.72 3.64 6.52
C PHE A 78 3.34 2.82 7.66
N ILE A 79 4.62 3.05 7.98
CA ILE A 79 5.33 2.37 9.06
C ILE A 79 4.63 2.60 10.40
N SER A 80 4.37 3.86 10.76
CA SER A 80 3.78 4.20 12.06
C SER A 80 2.36 3.65 12.28
N GLN A 81 1.56 3.48 11.23
CA GLN A 81 0.16 3.06 11.34
C GLN A 81 -0.06 1.56 11.06
N TYR A 82 0.74 0.97 10.17
CA TYR A 82 0.48 -0.38 9.64
C TYR A 82 1.60 -1.39 9.93
N THR A 83 2.75 -0.93 10.45
CA THR A 83 3.80 -1.83 10.94
C THR A 83 3.78 -1.84 12.47
N GLY A 84 3.95 -3.02 13.05
CA GLY A 84 3.72 -3.27 14.48
C GLY A 84 4.86 -4.03 15.13
N VAL A 85 6.10 -3.81 14.67
CA VAL A 85 7.26 -4.49 15.25
C VAL A 85 7.58 -3.85 16.59
N SER A 86 6.98 -4.38 17.65
CA SER A 86 7.51 -4.35 18.99
C SER A 86 8.11 -5.73 19.21
N LEU A 87 9.43 -5.87 19.16
CA LEU A 87 10.05 -7.11 19.62
C LEU A 87 9.94 -7.11 21.16
N PRO A 88 9.21 -8.04 21.79
CA PRO A 88 9.31 -8.19 23.23
C PRO A 88 10.76 -8.57 23.54
N LEU A 89 11.44 -7.79 24.38
CA LEU A 89 12.83 -8.03 24.78
C LEU A 89 12.99 -9.36 25.57
N ASN A 90 11.88 -9.90 26.08
CA ASN A 90 11.81 -11.21 26.73
C ASN A 90 10.92 -12.15 25.91
N ILE A 91 11.48 -12.79 24.88
CA ILE A 91 10.90 -14.02 24.34
C ILE A 91 11.37 -15.14 25.28
N GLU A 92 10.51 -15.55 26.21
CA GLU A 92 10.63 -16.89 26.78
C GLU A 92 10.46 -17.86 25.62
N ARG A 93 11.56 -18.47 25.18
CA ARG A 93 11.50 -19.52 24.16
C ARG A 93 10.85 -20.72 24.83
N GLU A 94 9.60 -21.02 24.48
CA GLU A 94 9.06 -22.35 24.72
C GLU A 94 10.03 -23.38 24.15
N LEU A 95 10.18 -24.49 24.87
CA LEU A 95 11.02 -25.59 24.43
C LEU A 95 10.42 -26.14 23.13
N VAL A 96 11.06 -25.84 22.01
CA VAL A 96 10.66 -26.39 20.70
C VAL A 96 11.02 -27.87 20.73
N GLU A 97 10.05 -28.75 20.52
CA GLU A 97 10.33 -30.17 20.32
C GLU A 97 11.30 -30.35 19.15
N SER A 98 12.28 -31.24 19.30
CA SER A 98 13.28 -31.47 18.26
C SER A 98 12.62 -32.06 17.01
N PHE A 99 13.00 -31.54 15.84
CA PHE A 99 12.60 -32.04 14.52
C PHE A 99 13.68 -32.92 13.88
N ASP A 100 14.66 -33.40 14.65
CA ASP A 100 15.82 -34.15 14.11
C ASP A 100 15.43 -35.47 13.42
N ASP A 101 14.26 -36.04 13.74
CA ASP A 101 13.74 -37.29 13.16
C ASP A 101 12.84 -37.09 11.92
N VAL A 102 12.75 -35.88 11.36
CA VAL A 102 11.92 -35.62 10.18
C VAL A 102 12.64 -36.03 8.89
N ASP A 103 12.09 -37.02 8.18
CA ASP A 103 12.52 -37.39 6.83
C ASP A 103 12.11 -36.31 5.81
N ILE A 104 13.06 -35.45 5.46
CA ILE A 104 12.87 -34.38 4.48
C ILE A 104 12.87 -34.88 3.02
N SER A 105 13.25 -36.14 2.76
CA SER A 105 13.34 -36.68 1.40
C SER A 105 11.97 -36.86 0.73
N ALA A 106 10.91 -36.95 1.53
CA ALA A 106 9.52 -37.09 1.08
C ALA A 106 8.76 -35.75 0.95
N VAL A 107 9.39 -34.62 1.25
CA VAL A 107 8.73 -33.30 1.20
C VAL A 107 8.57 -32.85 -0.25
N ALA A 108 7.38 -32.36 -0.59
CA ALA A 108 7.09 -31.84 -1.92
C ALA A 108 7.92 -30.59 -2.24
N GLN A 109 8.23 -30.38 -3.52
CA GLN A 109 8.97 -29.19 -3.98
C GLN A 109 8.23 -27.87 -3.76
N SER A 110 6.90 -27.92 -3.65
CA SER A 110 6.04 -26.78 -3.33
C SER A 110 4.83 -27.24 -2.52
N ILE A 111 4.48 -26.48 -1.48
CA ILE A 111 3.28 -26.73 -0.66
C ILE A 111 2.53 -25.40 -0.54
N ASP A 112 1.23 -25.42 -0.85
CA ASP A 112 0.31 -24.31 -0.57
C ASP A 112 -0.76 -24.76 0.42
N TRP A 113 -0.69 -24.25 1.65
CA TRP A 113 -1.62 -24.59 2.73
C TRP A 113 -3.08 -24.18 2.45
N ARG A 114 -3.30 -23.27 1.50
CA ARG A 114 -4.65 -22.87 1.07
C ARG A 114 -5.40 -24.04 0.42
N ASP A 115 -4.67 -24.91 -0.28
CA ASP A 115 -5.24 -26.09 -0.95
C ASP A 115 -5.76 -27.14 0.04
N TYR A 116 -5.29 -27.07 1.29
CA TYR A 116 -5.67 -27.99 2.36
C TYR A 116 -6.70 -27.40 3.33
N GLY A 117 -7.23 -26.19 3.04
CA GLY A 117 -8.18 -25.51 3.92
C GLY A 117 -7.59 -25.09 5.27
N ALA A 118 -6.26 -25.10 5.41
CA ALA A 118 -5.56 -24.73 6.64
C ALA A 118 -5.39 -23.21 6.81
N VAL A 119 -5.76 -22.42 5.79
CA VAL A 119 -5.61 -20.96 5.76
C VAL A 119 -6.97 -20.28 5.76
N THR A 120 -7.20 -19.37 6.71
CA THR A 120 -8.42 -18.55 6.75
C THR A 120 -8.36 -17.37 5.77
N SER A 121 -9.49 -16.71 5.53
CA SER A 121 -9.55 -15.52 4.67
C SER A 121 -8.64 -14.40 5.19
N VAL A 122 -7.97 -13.70 4.28
CA VAL A 122 -7.13 -12.53 4.61
C VAL A 122 -7.96 -11.47 5.36
N ARG A 123 -7.43 -11.02 6.49
CA ARG A 123 -8.06 -9.98 7.34
C ARG A 123 -7.36 -8.63 7.16
N ASN A 124 -8.06 -7.55 7.53
CA ASN A 124 -7.51 -6.19 7.53
C ASN A 124 -7.28 -5.72 8.97
N GLN A 125 -6.00 -5.45 9.32
CA GLN A 125 -5.61 -4.97 10.65
C GLN A 125 -6.06 -3.53 10.98
N GLY A 126 -6.50 -2.76 9.98
CA GLY A 126 -6.81 -1.35 10.12
C GLY A 126 -5.57 -0.53 10.52
N SER A 127 -5.77 0.61 11.19
CA SER A 127 -4.70 1.47 11.71
C SER A 127 -4.17 1.05 13.09
N CYS A 128 -4.55 -0.14 13.56
CA CYS A 128 -4.13 -0.65 14.86
C CYS A 128 -2.79 -1.39 14.70
N GLY A 129 -1.71 -0.83 15.23
CA GLY A 129 -0.37 -1.46 15.24
C GLY A 129 -0.25 -2.74 16.09
N LYS A 130 -1.35 -3.30 16.60
CA LYS A 130 -1.36 -4.52 17.42
C LYS A 130 -1.49 -5.75 16.53
N LYS A 131 -0.35 -6.33 16.12
CA LYS A 131 -0.30 -7.52 15.26
C LYS A 131 -0.44 -8.87 15.99
N TYR A 132 -0.53 -8.90 17.32
CA TYR A 132 -0.58 -10.15 18.11
C TYR A 132 -1.96 -10.86 18.12
N ARG A 133 -2.90 -10.49 17.23
CA ARG A 133 -4.29 -10.98 17.31
C ARG A 133 -4.99 -11.08 15.96
N LEU A 134 -4.26 -11.47 14.92
CA LEU A 134 -4.83 -11.83 13.61
C LEU A 134 -4.47 -13.26 13.25
#